data_AF-A0AAE4IE58-F1
#
_entry.id   AF-A0AAE4IE58-F1
#
_cell.length_a   1.000
_cell.length_b   1.000
_cell.length_c   1.000
_cell.angle_alpha   90.00
_cell.angle_beta   90.00
_cell.angle_gamma   90.00
#
_symmetry.space_group_name_H-M   'P 1'
#
loop_
_entity.id
_entity.type
_entity.pdbx_description
1 polymer ?
#
loop_
_entity_poly.entity_id
_entity_poly.type
_entity_poly.pdbx_seq_one_letter_code
_entity_poly.pdbx_strand_id
1 'polypeptide(L)'
;MRTQRIVALVKLLVGLAAVDGRPNDNELMYIFQLMNKFSIPLEEQLPLLKNMTDTEAVANIKLLDDSTKLRLPFMMYYLINSDGPATPEEIRSFETIMRAIGRPCPYASWHAHLSRINKTT
;
A
#
# COMPACT_ATOMS: atom_id res chain seq x y z
N MET A 1 9.06 16.73 -5.75
CA MET A 1 8.95 15.37 -6.34
C MET A 1 8.84 14.25 -5.30
N ARG A 2 9.73 14.15 -4.29
CA ARG A 2 9.65 13.11 -3.23
C ARG A 2 8.31 13.14 -2.47
N THR A 3 7.83 14.33 -2.11
CA THR A 3 6.57 14.52 -1.38
C THR A 3 5.34 13.98 -2.14
N GLN A 4 5.17 14.33 -3.42
CA GLN A 4 4.02 13.86 -4.23
C GLN A 4 3.99 12.33 -4.38
N ARG A 5 5.14 11.69 -4.55
CA ARG A 5 5.23 10.21 -4.65
C ARG A 5 4.85 9.53 -3.35
N ILE A 6 5.20 10.14 -2.24
CA ILE A 6 4.86 9.65 -0.91
C ILE A 6 3.37 9.86 -0.59
N VAL A 7 2.78 11.01 -0.98
CA VAL A 7 1.32 11.22 -0.94
C VAL A 7 0.61 10.16 -1.77
N ALA A 8 1.10 9.87 -2.97
CA ALA A 8 0.51 8.85 -3.84
C ALA A 8 0.57 7.45 -3.24
N LEU A 9 1.67 7.11 -2.57
CA LEU A 9 1.80 5.85 -1.82
C LEU A 9 0.73 5.75 -0.72
N VAL A 10 0.58 6.78 0.10
CA VAL A 10 -0.39 6.79 1.19
C VAL A 10 -1.82 6.76 0.65
N LYS A 11 -2.12 7.53 -0.41
CA LYS A 11 -3.42 7.52 -1.10
C LYS A 11 -3.79 6.11 -1.58
N LEU A 12 -2.82 5.40 -2.14
CA LEU A 12 -3.01 4.02 -2.57
C LEU A 12 -3.25 3.06 -1.41
N LEU A 13 -2.50 3.19 -0.30
CA LEU A 13 -2.71 2.34 0.87
C LEU A 13 -4.09 2.57 1.49
N VAL A 14 -4.52 3.84 1.61
CA VAL A 14 -5.87 4.19 2.06
C VAL A 14 -6.92 3.65 1.11
N GLY A 15 -6.71 3.75 -0.20
CA GLY A 15 -7.63 3.20 -1.20
C GLY A 15 -7.72 1.67 -1.16
N LEU A 16 -6.60 1.00 -0.85
CA LEU A 16 -6.55 -0.45 -0.70
C LEU A 16 -7.33 -0.92 0.54
N ALA A 17 -7.10 -0.28 1.69
CA ALA A 17 -7.83 -0.55 2.94
C ALA A 17 -9.31 -0.12 2.90
N ALA A 18 -9.73 0.63 1.88
CA ALA A 18 -11.10 1.06 1.69
C ALA A 18 -11.82 0.28 0.59
N VAL A 19 -11.20 -0.76 0.02
CA VAL A 19 -11.77 -1.45 -1.15
C VAL A 19 -13.03 -2.25 -0.80
N ASP A 20 -13.10 -2.77 0.41
CA ASP A 20 -14.22 -3.53 0.96
C ASP A 20 -15.13 -2.68 1.87
N GLY A 21 -14.81 -1.40 2.05
CA GLY A 21 -15.59 -0.47 2.86
C GLY A 21 -14.80 0.72 3.37
N ARG A 22 -14.89 0.97 4.68
CA ARG A 22 -14.07 2.00 5.34
C ARG A 22 -12.91 1.29 6.04
N PRO A 23 -11.68 1.83 5.95
CA PRO A 23 -10.57 1.28 6.71
C PRO A 23 -10.92 1.22 8.20
N ASN A 24 -10.63 0.09 8.83
CA ASN A 24 -10.80 -0.07 10.26
C ASN A 24 -9.63 0.58 11.04
N ASP A 25 -9.74 0.63 12.37
CA ASP A 25 -8.74 1.29 13.22
C ASP A 25 -7.34 0.66 13.12
N ASN A 26 -7.24 -0.66 12.89
CA ASN A 26 -5.95 -1.34 12.75
C ASN A 26 -5.25 -0.97 11.44
N GLU A 27 -6.00 -0.93 10.33
CA GLU A 27 -5.49 -0.53 9.03
C GLU A 27 -5.07 0.93 9.02
N LEU A 28 -5.89 1.81 9.62
CA LEU A 28 -5.55 3.23 9.78
C LEU A 28 -4.29 3.39 10.63
N MET A 29 -4.18 2.67 11.75
CA MET A 29 -2.98 2.68 12.59
C MET A 29 -1.74 2.24 11.81
N TYR A 30 -1.85 1.17 11.02
CA TYR A 30 -0.76 0.69 10.17
C TYR A 30 -0.33 1.75 9.15
N ILE A 31 -1.29 2.40 8.47
CA ILE A 31 -1.02 3.47 7.51
C ILE A 31 -0.33 4.65 8.22
N PHE A 32 -0.80 5.07 9.39
CA PHE A 32 -0.16 6.16 10.15
C PHE A 32 1.26 5.81 10.60
N GLN A 33 1.51 4.58 11.02
CA GLN A 33 2.86 4.12 11.37
C GLN A 33 3.80 4.15 10.15
N LEU A 34 3.31 3.74 8.97
CA LEU A 34 4.06 3.88 7.72
C LEU A 34 4.34 5.35 7.41
N MET A 35 3.35 6.23 7.57
CA MET A 35 3.53 7.66 7.35
C MET A 35 4.62 8.26 8.24
N ASN A 36 4.61 7.91 9.53
CA ASN A 36 5.63 8.32 10.48
C ASN A 36 7.02 7.79 10.10
N LYS A 37 7.12 6.51 9.69
CA LYS A 37 8.37 5.90 9.22
C LYS A 37 8.96 6.61 7.99
N PHE A 38 8.11 7.19 7.15
CA PHE A 38 8.52 7.98 5.99
C PHE A 38 8.69 9.47 6.28
N SER A 39 8.57 9.88 7.55
CA SER A 39 8.67 11.27 8.00
C SER A 39 7.68 12.19 7.27
N ILE A 40 6.44 11.71 7.13
CA ILE A 40 5.33 12.45 6.52
C ILE A 40 4.55 13.17 7.63
N PRO A 41 4.62 14.50 7.74
CA PRO A 41 3.77 15.24 8.67
C PRO A 41 2.31 15.15 8.22
N LEU A 42 1.48 14.44 9.00
CA LEU A 42 0.09 14.14 8.65
C LEU A 42 -0.73 15.42 8.38
N GLU A 43 -0.56 16.44 9.22
CA GLU A 43 -1.29 17.71 9.15
C GLU A 43 -1.05 18.45 7.82
N GLU A 44 0.19 18.45 7.34
CA GLU A 44 0.58 19.11 6.10
C GLU A 44 0.16 18.31 4.85
N GLN A 45 0.01 16.99 4.99
CA GLN A 45 -0.18 16.08 3.86
C GLN A 45 -1.64 15.63 3.68
N LEU A 46 -2.48 15.78 4.70
CA LEU A 46 -3.93 15.57 4.63
C LEU A 46 -4.60 16.33 3.46
N PRO A 47 -4.30 17.63 3.22
CA PRO A 47 -4.84 18.35 2.06
C PRO A 47 -4.39 17.75 0.73
N LEU A 48 -3.11 17.35 0.63
CA LEU A 48 -2.55 16.74 -0.58
C LEU A 48 -3.19 15.37 -0.87
N LEU A 49 -3.46 14.58 0.18
CA LEU A 49 -4.16 13.29 0.07
C LEU A 49 -5.61 13.45 -0.41
N LYS A 50 -6.31 14.48 0.08
CA LYS A 50 -7.69 14.77 -0.31
C LYS A 50 -7.79 15.24 -1.77
N ASN A 51 -6.82 16.03 -2.22
CA ASN A 51 -6.85 16.65 -3.55
C ASN A 51 -6.25 15.78 -4.66
N MET A 52 -5.50 14.72 -4.30
CA MET A 52 -4.92 13.81 -5.28
C MET A 52 -5.96 12.81 -5.80
N THR A 53 -6.14 12.78 -7.12
CA THR A 53 -6.98 11.81 -7.81
C THR A 53 -6.31 10.44 -7.88
N ASP A 54 -7.09 9.39 -8.04
CA ASP A 54 -6.55 8.03 -8.17
C ASP A 54 -5.66 7.88 -9.41
N THR A 55 -6.02 8.57 -10.50
CA THR A 55 -5.21 8.63 -11.73
C THR A 55 -3.83 9.25 -11.46
N GLU A 56 -3.77 10.36 -10.73
CA GLU A 56 -2.51 11.00 -10.33
C GLU A 56 -1.70 10.11 -9.39
N ALA A 57 -2.37 9.42 -8.46
CA ALA A 57 -1.70 8.50 -7.54
C ALA A 57 -1.03 7.36 -8.34
N VAL A 58 -1.75 6.71 -9.24
CA VAL A 58 -1.22 5.64 -10.11
C VAL A 58 -0.05 6.14 -10.96
N ALA A 59 -0.15 7.33 -11.55
CA ALA A 59 0.94 7.93 -12.33
C ALA A 59 2.20 8.17 -11.49
N ASN A 60 2.05 8.68 -10.26
CA ASN A 60 3.15 8.92 -9.35
C ASN A 60 3.79 7.62 -8.83
N ILE A 61 2.99 6.57 -8.62
CA ILE A 61 3.44 5.27 -8.13
C ILE A 61 4.33 4.55 -9.15
N LYS A 62 4.03 4.69 -10.45
CA LYS A 62 4.91 4.21 -11.53
C LYS A 62 6.31 4.83 -11.47
N LEU A 63 6.41 6.07 -10.98
CA LEU A 63 7.64 6.85 -10.86
C LEU A 63 8.36 6.66 -9.51
N LEU A 64 7.88 5.75 -8.66
CA LEU A 64 8.60 5.36 -7.45
C LEU A 64 9.96 4.75 -7.82
N ASP A 65 10.93 5.00 -6.95
CA ASP A 65 12.25 4.38 -7.05
C ASP A 65 12.16 2.87 -6.76
N ASP A 66 13.15 2.12 -7.23
CA ASP A 66 13.14 0.66 -7.10
C ASP A 66 13.14 0.20 -5.65
N SER A 67 13.76 0.96 -4.74
CA SER A 67 13.78 0.64 -3.32
C SER A 67 12.38 0.68 -2.71
N THR A 68 11.56 1.67 -3.07
CA THR A 68 10.17 1.76 -2.59
C THR A 68 9.29 0.73 -3.28
N LYS A 69 9.47 0.49 -4.58
CA LYS A 69 8.76 -0.57 -5.32
C LYS A 69 9.05 -1.98 -4.77
N LEU A 70 10.23 -2.20 -4.20
CA LEU A 70 10.58 -3.45 -3.51
C LEU A 70 9.86 -3.61 -2.16
N ARG A 71 9.59 -2.51 -1.46
CA ARG A 71 8.95 -2.52 -0.13
C ARG A 71 7.43 -2.47 -0.21
N LEU A 72 6.87 -1.86 -1.24
CA LEU A 72 5.42 -1.71 -1.44
C LEU A 72 4.63 -3.04 -1.36
N PRO A 73 5.08 -4.16 -1.95
CA PRO A 73 4.38 -5.44 -1.82
C PRO A 73 4.25 -5.91 -0.36
N PHE A 74 5.27 -5.67 0.46
CA PHE A 74 5.21 -5.98 1.89
C PHE A 74 4.20 -5.08 2.60
N MET A 75 4.22 -3.78 2.30
CA MET A 75 3.30 -2.82 2.93
C MET A 75 1.84 -3.17 2.64
N MET A 76 1.52 -3.42 1.37
CA MET A 76 0.17 -3.82 0.98
C MET A 76 -0.22 -5.16 1.60
N TYR A 77 0.69 -6.14 1.60
CA TYR A 77 0.39 -7.47 2.14
C TYR A 77 0.06 -7.44 3.63
N TYR A 78 0.84 -6.72 4.44
CA TYR A 78 0.57 -6.61 5.88
C TYR A 78 -0.69 -5.80 6.16
N LEU A 79 -0.99 -4.79 5.33
CA LEU A 79 -2.21 -4.00 5.45
C LEU A 79 -3.46 -4.86 5.26
N ILE A 80 -3.59 -5.54 4.12
CA ILE A 80 -4.77 -6.36 3.78
C ILE A 80 -4.87 -7.67 4.59
N ASN A 81 -3.92 -7.94 5.47
CA ASN A 81 -3.98 -9.07 6.39
C ASN A 81 -3.96 -8.61 7.86
N SER A 82 -4.17 -7.32 8.12
CA SER A 82 -3.99 -6.74 9.47
C SER A 82 -5.16 -7.04 10.41
N ASP A 83 -6.35 -7.26 9.87
CA ASP A 83 -7.59 -7.50 10.60
C ASP A 83 -8.21 -8.89 10.33
N GLY A 84 -7.59 -9.68 9.46
CA GLY A 84 -8.03 -11.02 9.11
C GLY A 84 -7.36 -11.52 7.82
N PRO A 85 -7.81 -12.66 7.28
CA PRO A 85 -7.41 -13.09 5.94
C PRO A 85 -7.91 -12.10 4.88
N ALA A 86 -7.02 -11.70 3.96
CA ALA A 86 -7.36 -10.79 2.87
C ALA A 86 -8.61 -11.25 2.07
N THR A 87 -9.52 -10.31 1.84
CA THR A 87 -10.73 -10.50 1.04
C THR A 87 -10.42 -10.63 -0.45
N PRO A 88 -11.33 -11.23 -1.26
CA PRO A 88 -11.16 -11.28 -2.71
C PRO A 88 -10.96 -9.90 -3.37
N GLU A 89 -11.59 -8.86 -2.84
CA GLU A 89 -11.50 -7.48 -3.30
C GLU A 89 -10.10 -6.90 -3.08
N GLU A 90 -9.56 -7.05 -1.87
CA GLU A 90 -8.21 -6.63 -1.52
C GLU A 90 -7.15 -7.37 -2.32
N ILE A 91 -7.33 -8.68 -2.53
CA ILE A 91 -6.44 -9.50 -3.35
C ILE A 91 -6.40 -8.97 -4.79
N ARG A 92 -7.57 -8.67 -5.40
CA ARG A 92 -7.62 -8.11 -6.75
C ARG A 92 -6.96 -6.72 -6.83
N SER A 93 -7.16 -5.89 -5.82
CA SER A 93 -6.52 -4.57 -5.74
C SER A 93 -5.01 -4.67 -5.58
N PHE A 94 -4.53 -5.54 -4.70
CA PHE A 94 -3.11 -5.86 -4.53
C PHE A 94 -2.47 -6.23 -5.87
N GLU A 95 -3.04 -7.19 -6.59
CA GLU A 95 -2.48 -7.66 -7.87
C GLU A 95 -2.52 -6.58 -8.96
N THR A 96 -3.56 -5.75 -8.96
CA THR A 96 -3.68 -4.60 -9.88
C THR A 96 -2.55 -3.61 -9.66
N ILE A 97 -2.24 -3.30 -8.39
CA ILE A 97 -1.15 -2.41 -8.03
C ILE A 97 0.21 -3.04 -8.39
N MET A 98 0.41 -4.32 -8.12
CA MET A 98 1.62 -5.07 -8.48
C MET A 98 1.91 -4.99 -9.99
N ARG A 99 0.88 -5.12 -10.82
CA ARG A 99 1.01 -4.90 -12.28
C ARG A 99 1.35 -3.45 -12.60
N ALA A 100 0.67 -2.48 -11.96
CA ALA A 100 0.88 -1.06 -12.21
C ALA A 100 2.32 -0.60 -11.90
N ILE A 101 2.97 -1.17 -10.89
CA ILE A 101 4.36 -0.85 -10.53
C ILE A 101 5.41 -1.63 -11.34
N GLY A 102 4.99 -2.44 -12.31
CA GLY A 102 5.89 -3.26 -13.14
C GLY A 102 6.44 -4.50 -12.42
N ARG A 103 5.77 -4.97 -11.36
CA ARG A 103 6.16 -6.14 -10.57
C ARG A 103 4.99 -7.12 -10.43
N PRO A 104 4.43 -7.65 -11.54
CA PRO A 104 3.29 -8.55 -11.46
C PRO A 104 3.62 -9.79 -10.62
N CYS A 105 2.87 -10.01 -9.55
CA CYS A 105 2.98 -11.20 -8.70
C CYS A 105 1.59 -11.56 -8.16
N PRO A 106 1.12 -12.80 -8.36
CA PRO A 106 -0.13 -13.24 -7.78
C PRO A 106 -0.08 -13.24 -6.25
N TYR A 107 -1.18 -12.87 -5.59
CA TYR A 107 -1.24 -12.82 -4.14
C TYR A 107 -0.88 -14.17 -3.51
N ALA A 108 -1.42 -15.27 -4.05
CA ALA A 108 -1.14 -16.62 -3.54
C ALA A 108 0.35 -16.98 -3.58
N SER A 109 1.06 -16.55 -4.63
CA SER A 109 2.50 -16.78 -4.76
C SER A 109 3.28 -15.95 -3.74
N TRP A 110 2.88 -14.69 -3.55
CA TRP A 110 3.48 -13.79 -2.56
C TRP A 110 3.25 -14.28 -1.12
N HIS A 111 2.02 -14.65 -0.79
CA HIS A 111 1.63 -15.20 0.51
C HIS A 111 2.43 -16.48 0.84
N ALA A 112 2.59 -17.38 -0.13
CA ALA A 112 3.39 -18.59 0.04
C ALA A 112 4.88 -18.28 0.27
N HIS A 113 5.43 -17.27 -0.40
CA HIS A 113 6.82 -16.83 -0.21
C HIS A 113 7.05 -16.30 1.21
N LEU A 114 6.18 -15.39 1.69
CA LEU A 114 6.30 -14.82 3.04
C LEU A 114 6.07 -15.85 4.14
N SER A 115 5.12 -16.76 3.95
CA SER A 115 4.86 -17.86 4.89
C SER A 115 6.04 -18.82 5.04
N ARG A 116 6.92 -18.92 4.02
CA ARG A 116 8.16 -19.70 4.11
C ARG A 116 9.24 -18.95 4.89
N ILE A 117 9.39 -17.65 4.67
CA ILE A 117 10.36 -16.82 5.37
C ILE A 117 10.12 -16.84 6.89
N ASN A 118 8.86 -16.69 7.33
CA ASN A 118 8.51 -16.65 8.74
C ASN A 118 8.63 -18.02 9.46
N LYS A 119 8.77 -19.13 8.72
CA LYS A 119 8.97 -20.47 9.30
C LYS A 119 10.45 -20.82 9.50
N THR A 120 11.35 -20.01 8.97
CA THR A 120 12.81 -20.22 9.03
C THR A 120 13.51 -19.36 10.09
N THR A 121 12.75 -18.61 10.88
CA THR A 121 13.18 -17.83 12.05
C THR A 121 12.47 -18.32 13.29
#